data_AF-A0A537SHK1-F1
#
_entry.id   AF-A0A537SHK1-F1
#
_cell.length_a   1.000
_cell.length_b   1.000
_cell.length_c   1.000
_cell.angle_alpha   90.00
_cell.angle_beta   90.00
_cell.angle_gamma   90.00
#
_symmetry.space_group_name_H-M   'P 1'
#
loop_
_entity.id
_entity.type
_entity.pdbx_description
1 polymer ?
#
loop_
_entity_poly.entity_id
_entity_poly.type
_entity_poly.pdbx_seq_one_letter_code
_entity_poly.pdbx_strand_id
1 'polypeptide(L)' 'MAIAALCMIAPAGAAALGGGRQISASRAAAIHECSVLASRYSQHDWGNVETYQYRACMARHGQPE' A
#
# COMPACT_ATOMS: atom_id res chain seq x y z
N MET A 1 -27.85 1.43 39.62
CA MET A 1 -27.57 0.96 38.25
C MET A 1 -26.63 1.95 37.59
N ALA A 2 -25.31 1.71 37.65
CA ALA A 2 -24.30 2.56 37.02
C ALA A 2 -23.95 1.98 35.66
N ILE A 3 -24.23 2.72 34.58
CA ILE A 3 -23.98 2.28 33.21
C ILE A 3 -22.51 2.58 32.90
N ALA A 4 -21.70 1.52 32.82
CA ALA A 4 -20.31 1.61 32.39
C ALA A 4 -20.27 1.98 30.90
N ALA A 5 -19.79 3.20 30.60
CA ALA A 5 -19.53 3.63 29.24
C ALA A 5 -18.25 2.97 28.72
N LEU A 6 -18.38 1.85 28.01
CA LEU A 6 -17.28 1.28 27.24
C LEU A 6 -17.02 2.18 26.02
N CYS A 7 -15.94 2.98 26.08
CA CYS A 7 -15.42 3.67 24.92
C CYS A 7 -14.83 2.63 23.96
N MET A 8 -15.55 2.32 22.88
CA MET A 8 -14.96 1.62 21.74
C MET A 8 -13.90 2.52 21.11
N ILE A 9 -12.63 2.19 21.35
CA ILE A 9 -11.52 2.79 20.62
C ILE A 9 -11.58 2.18 19.21
N ALA A 10 -12.27 2.87 18.30
CA ALA A 10 -12.18 2.56 16.88
C ALA A 10 -10.73 2.87 16.44
N PRO A 11 -10.00 1.92 15.82
CA PRO A 11 -8.76 2.26 15.15
C PRO A 11 -9.11 3.31 14.09
N ALA A 12 -8.43 4.45 14.16
CA ALA A 12 -8.59 5.58 13.27
C ALA A 12 -8.70 5.07 11.83
N GLY A 13 -9.90 5.20 11.26
CA GLY A 13 -10.15 4.93 9.86
C GLY A 13 -9.15 5.72 9.02
N ALA A 14 -8.49 5.01 8.11
CA ALA A 14 -7.60 5.56 7.11
C ALA A 14 -8.27 6.74 6.39
N ALA A 15 -7.92 7.96 6.80
CA ALA A 15 -8.22 9.15 6.04
C ALA A 15 -7.24 9.22 4.86
N ALA A 16 -7.66 8.69 3.72
CA ALA A 16 -7.00 8.96 2.45
C ALA A 16 -8.04 9.31 1.37
N LEU A 17 -8.92 10.26 1.71
CA LEU A 17 -9.84 10.89 0.77
C LEU A 17 -9.24 12.21 0.28
N GLY A 18 -8.86 12.23 -1.00
CA GLY A 18 -8.92 13.42 -1.86
C GLY A 18 -7.92 14.55 -1.60
N GLY A 19 -6.79 14.53 -2.31
CA GLY A 19 -5.91 15.67 -2.52
C GLY A 19 -4.65 15.17 -3.20
N GLY A 20 -4.30 15.69 -4.38
CA GLY A 20 -3.21 15.20 -5.23
C GLY A 20 -2.03 14.70 -4.40
N ARG A 21 -1.91 13.37 -4.28
CA ARG A 21 -1.08 12.73 -3.26
C ARG A 21 0.35 13.13 -3.57
N GLN A 22 0.91 14.06 -2.80
CA GLN A 22 2.33 14.38 -2.84
C GLN A 22 3.04 13.10 -2.40
N ILE A 23 3.38 12.26 -3.37
CA ILE A 23 4.13 11.04 -3.14
C ILE A 23 5.49 11.50 -2.66
N SER A 24 5.87 11.12 -1.44
CA SER A 24 7.23 11.35 -0.93
C SER A 24 8.25 10.84 -1.96
N ALA A 25 9.38 11.54 -2.14
CA ALA A 25 10.43 11.11 -3.05
C ALA A 25 10.87 9.65 -2.78
N SER A 26 10.87 9.23 -1.51
CA SER A 26 11.11 7.84 -1.11
C SER A 26 10.08 6.86 -1.67
N ARG A 27 8.79 7.21 -1.62
CA ARG A 27 7.72 6.39 -2.18
C ARG A 27 7.76 6.38 -3.71
N ALA A 28 8.09 7.50 -4.35
CA ALA A 28 8.23 7.57 -5.80
C ALA A 28 9.38 6.68 -6.31
N ALA A 29 10.52 6.70 -5.62
CA ALA A 29 11.64 5.82 -5.91
C ALA A 29 11.28 4.33 -5.71
N ALA A 30 10.59 3.99 -4.62
CA ALA A 30 10.11 2.62 -4.37
C ALA A 30 9.14 2.15 -5.46
N ILE A 31 8.18 2.99 -5.88
CA ILE A 31 7.26 2.66 -6.97
C ILE A 31 8.05 2.36 -8.24
N HIS A 32 8.99 3.23 -8.62
CA HIS A 32 9.77 3.04 -9.84
C HIS A 32 10.56 1.73 -9.82
N GLU A 33 11.27 1.44 -8.73
CA GLU A 33 12.06 0.21 -8.59
C GLU A 33 11.17 -1.04 -8.60
N CYS A 34 10.09 -1.02 -7.82
CA CYS A 34 9.15 -2.13 -7.76
C CYS A 34 8.41 -2.37 -9.08
N SER A 35 8.10 -1.31 -9.84
CA SER A 35 7.54 -1.41 -11.18
C SER A 35 8.53 -2.08 -12.14
N VAL A 36 9.80 -1.67 -12.17
CA VAL A 36 10.82 -2.28 -13.03
C VAL A 36 11.02 -3.76 -12.69
N LEU A 37 11.02 -4.12 -11.42
CA LEU A 37 11.12 -5.51 -10.98
C LEU A 37 9.90 -6.33 -11.42
N ALA A 38 8.70 -5.78 -11.25
CA ALA A 38 7.43 -6.43 -11.60
C ALA A 38 7.25 -6.59 -13.12
N SER A 39 7.71 -5.63 -13.94
CA SER A 39 7.60 -5.67 -15.41
C SER A 39 8.26 -6.88 -16.07
N ARG A 40 9.10 -7.63 -15.34
CA ARG A 40 9.64 -8.92 -15.82
C ARG A 40 8.60 -10.04 -15.86
N TYR A 41 7.49 -9.86 -15.16
CA TYR A 41 6.39 -10.81 -15.08
C TYR A 41 5.19 -10.24 -15.83
N SER A 42 5.21 -10.34 -17.16
CA SER A 42 4.05 -9.97 -17.99
C SER A 42 2.78 -10.63 -17.47
N GLN A 43 1.71 -9.86 -17.24
CA GLN A 43 0.41 -10.41 -16.80
C GLN A 43 -0.16 -11.44 -17.78
N HIS A 44 0.19 -11.36 -19.07
CA HIS A 44 -0.28 -12.32 -20.07
C HIS A 44 0.26 -13.73 -19.82
N ASP A 45 1.53 -13.81 -19.41
CA ASP A 45 2.25 -15.08 -19.25
C ASP A 45 2.20 -15.57 -17.79
N TRP A 46 2.12 -14.65 -16.83
CA TRP A 46 2.29 -14.92 -15.40
C TRP A 46 1.10 -14.47 -14.54
N GLY A 47 -0.01 -14.03 -15.16
CA GLY A 47 -1.22 -13.61 -14.46
C GLY A 47 -0.94 -12.53 -13.42
N ASN A 48 -1.31 -12.79 -12.17
CA ASN A 48 -1.18 -11.80 -11.08
C ASN A 48 0.22 -11.72 -10.46
N VAL A 49 1.21 -12.48 -10.95
CA VAL A 49 2.57 -12.49 -10.39
C VAL A 49 3.20 -11.10 -10.43
N GLU A 50 2.97 -10.32 -11.51
CA GLU A 50 3.37 -8.91 -11.60
C GLU A 50 2.96 -8.12 -10.35
N THR A 51 1.68 -8.24 -9.98
CA THR A 51 1.09 -7.53 -8.86
C THR A 51 1.65 -8.02 -7.54
N TYR A 52 1.77 -9.33 -7.34
CA TYR A 52 2.34 -9.87 -6.11
C TYR A 52 3.80 -9.42 -5.90
N GLN A 53 4.59 -9.37 -6.97
CA GLN A 53 5.98 -8.92 -6.91
C GLN A 53 6.10 -7.43 -6.62
N TYR A 54 5.24 -6.61 -7.24
CA TYR A 54 5.15 -5.18 -6.92
C TYR A 54 4.80 -4.94 -5.44
N ARG A 55 3.77 -5.63 -4.93
CA ARG A 55 3.33 -5.53 -3.52
C ARG A 55 4.39 -6.00 -2.53
N ALA A 56 5.03 -7.13 -2.81
CA ALA A 56 6.11 -7.66 -1.99
C ALA A 56 7.32 -6.70 -1.96
N CYS A 57 7.63 -6.06 -3.09
CA CYS A 57 8.68 -5.05 -3.16
C CYS A 57 8.31 -3.79 -2.36
N MET A 58 7.11 -3.25 -2.53
CA MET A 58 6.62 -2.09 -1.78
C MET A 58 6.63 -2.35 -0.27
N ALA A 59 6.25 -3.56 0.16
CA ALA A 59 6.32 -3.98 1.55
C ALA A 59 7.76 -4.00 2.11
N ARG A 60 8.77 -4.37 1.30
CA ARG A 60 10.19 -4.29 1.70
C ARG A 60 10.66 -2.84 1.89
N HIS A 61 10.11 -1.91 1.11
CA HIS A 61 10.34 -0.48 1.28
C HIS A 61 9.53 0.15 2.42
N GLY A 62 8.70 -0.64 3.12
CA GLY A 62 7.78 -0.15 4.15
C GLY A 62 6.73 0.81 3.59
N GLN A 63 6.44 0.74 2.29
CA GLN A 63 5.49 1.60 1.60
C GLN A 63 4.19 0.85 1.30
N PRO A 64 3.02 1.50 1.40
CA PRO A 64 1.77 0.93 0.93
C PRO A 64 1.73 0.94 -0.61
N GLU A 65 1.38 -0.22 -1.19
CA GLU A 65 1.18 -0.48 -2.63
C GLU A 65 0.28 0.55 -3.33
#